data_AF-A0A5B6WQP2-F1
#
_entry.id   AF-A0A5B6WQP2-F1
#
_cell.length_a   1.000
_cell.length_b   1.000
_cell.length_c   1.000
_cell.angle_alpha   90.00
_cell.angle_beta   90.00
_cell.angle_gamma   90.00
#
_symmetry.space_group_name_H-M   'P 1'
#
loop_
_entity.id
_entity.type
_entity.pdbx_description
1 polymer ?
#
loop_
_entity_poly.entity_id
_entity_poly.type
_entity_poly.pdbx_seq_one_letter_code
_entity_poly.pdbx_strand_id
1 'polypeptide(L)'
;MTELGRAIVELPKQLEDRYKWLEKKFRVMESVDYFYGVDAKELSLVPNLVLPLKFKTPEFEKYNGTSCPEAHITMFYRRMTGYVNNDQLLIHYFQDSLIGSATKWYNQLSHAKINSWKDLAQAFMKQYSNVTDMTYDRITLQNMKKKQSEKMKGGGNTNSATSSGEGDNNTFHKHFESHVH
;
A
#
# COMPACT_ATOMS: atom_id res chain seq x y z
N MET A 1 16.67 60.91 1.90
CA MET A 1 17.26 59.55 1.75
C MET A 1 17.65 59.40 0.28
N THR A 2 18.94 59.49 0.00
CA THR A 2 19.53 59.57 -1.36
C THR A 2 19.38 58.24 -2.11
N GLU A 3 19.32 58.29 -3.45
CA GLU A 3 19.22 57.11 -4.33
C GLU A 3 20.27 56.02 -4.04
N LEU A 4 21.43 56.44 -3.53
CA LEU A 4 22.52 55.57 -3.08
C LEU A 4 22.10 54.60 -1.97
N GLY A 5 21.26 55.05 -1.02
CA GLY A 5 20.78 54.21 0.08
C GLY A 5 19.80 53.13 -0.37
N ARG A 6 19.10 53.36 -1.49
CA ARG A 6 18.19 52.38 -2.09
C ARG A 6 18.99 51.28 -2.80
N ALA A 7 20.00 51.67 -3.59
CA ALA A 7 20.87 50.75 -4.31
C ALA A 7 21.67 49.80 -3.38
N ILE A 8 22.10 50.28 -2.21
CA ILE A 8 22.83 49.46 -1.21
C ILE A 8 21.94 48.35 -0.63
N VAL A 9 20.63 48.56 -0.53
CA VAL A 9 19.68 47.58 0.01
C VAL A 9 19.11 46.66 -1.08
N GLU A 10 19.02 47.14 -2.32
CA GLU A 10 18.50 46.38 -3.46
C GLU A 10 19.47 45.28 -3.93
N LEU A 11 20.78 45.55 -3.88
CA LEU A 11 21.81 44.64 -4.39
C LEU A 11 21.91 43.31 -3.61
N PRO A 12 21.89 43.30 -2.26
CA PRO A 12 21.87 42.06 -1.48
C PRO A 12 20.58 41.26 -1.66
N LYS A 13 19.43 41.94 -1.78
CA LYS A 13 18.14 41.28 -2.02
C LYS A 13 18.10 40.56 -3.37
N GLN A 14 18.57 41.22 -4.43
CA GLN A 14 18.66 40.58 -5.74
C GLN A 14 19.60 39.37 -5.74
N LEU A 15 20.70 39.41 -4.98
CA LEU A 15 21.61 38.29 -4.85
C LEU A 15 20.95 37.10 -4.16
N GLU A 16 20.21 37.34 -3.08
CA GLU A 16 19.46 36.32 -2.36
C GLU A 16 18.35 35.68 -3.22
N ASP A 17 17.60 36.50 -3.97
CA ASP A 17 16.55 36.00 -4.86
C ASP A 17 17.13 35.14 -5.99
N ARG A 18 18.29 35.51 -6.53
CA ARG A 18 19.00 34.69 -7.52
C ARG A 18 19.52 33.40 -6.92
N TYR A 19 20.02 33.42 -5.68
CA TYR A 19 20.48 32.22 -4.98
C TYR A 19 19.32 31.24 -4.75
N LYS A 20 18.19 31.72 -4.23
CA LYS A 20 16.97 30.91 -4.06
C LYS A 20 16.41 30.37 -5.38
N TRP A 21 16.44 31.17 -6.45
CA TRP A 21 16.02 30.71 -7.77
C TRP A 21 16.93 29.59 -8.28
N LEU A 22 18.25 29.72 -8.07
CA LEU A 22 19.22 28.72 -8.46
C LEU A 22 19.06 27.42 -7.65
N GLU A 23 18.88 27.51 -6.33
CA GLU A 23 18.61 26.37 -5.45
C GLU A 23 17.33 25.62 -5.87
N LYS A 24 16.26 26.37 -6.16
CA LYS A 24 15.00 25.80 -6.66
C LYS A 24 15.19 25.11 -8.01
N LYS A 25 15.99 25.70 -8.91
CA LYS A 25 16.28 25.11 -10.23
C LYS A 25 17.16 23.86 -10.11
N PHE A 26 18.13 23.84 -9.20
CA PHE A 26 18.92 22.66 -8.87
C PHE A 26 18.06 21.53 -8.30
N ARG A 27 17.19 21.82 -7.33
CA ARG A 27 16.26 20.84 -6.76
C ARG A 27 15.31 20.23 -7.80
N VAL A 28 14.87 21.04 -8.77
CA VAL A 28 14.07 20.54 -9.92
C VAL A 28 14.93 19.65 -10.81
N MET A 29 16.16 20.06 -11.12
CA MET A 29 17.11 19.28 -11.94
C MET A 29 17.47 17.93 -11.29
N GLU A 30 17.78 17.90 -9.99
CA GLU A 30 18.03 16.66 -9.23
C GLU A 30 16.86 15.68 -9.31
N SER A 31 15.61 16.17 -9.32
CA SER A 31 14.43 15.31 -9.45
C SER A 31 14.25 14.73 -10.85
N VAL A 32 14.75 15.43 -11.89
CA VAL A 32 14.69 15.00 -13.29
C VAL A 32 15.86 14.07 -13.62
N ASP A 33 17.01 14.27 -12.96
CA ASP A 33 18.25 13.51 -13.16
C ASP A 33 18.31 12.22 -12.31
N TYR A 34 17.42 12.06 -11.32
CA TYR A 34 17.34 10.85 -10.48
C TYR A 34 17.19 9.55 -11.28
N PHE A 35 16.73 9.59 -12.53
CA PHE A 35 16.60 8.38 -13.36
C PHE A 35 17.75 8.12 -14.33
N TYR A 36 18.67 9.08 -14.54
CA TYR A 36 19.72 8.96 -15.56
C TYR A 36 20.96 8.15 -15.13
N GLY A 37 21.02 7.68 -13.88
CA GLY A 37 22.13 6.89 -13.35
C GLY A 37 21.77 5.77 -12.39
N VAL A 38 20.48 5.48 -12.16
CA VAL A 38 20.06 4.43 -11.23
C VAL A 38 20.13 3.07 -11.92
N ASP A 39 20.90 2.15 -11.33
CA ASP A 39 20.99 0.77 -11.81
C ASP A 39 19.59 0.14 -11.74
N ALA A 40 19.18 -0.59 -12.79
CA ALA A 40 17.93 -1.35 -12.79
C ALA A 40 17.82 -2.30 -11.57
N LYS A 41 18.95 -2.75 -11.03
CA LYS A 41 19.01 -3.54 -9.80
C LYS A 41 18.67 -2.75 -8.54
N GLU A 42 18.97 -1.45 -8.49
CA GLU A 42 18.61 -0.57 -7.37
C GLU A 42 17.10 -0.31 -7.30
N LEU A 43 16.42 -0.35 -8.45
CA LEU A 43 14.97 -0.19 -8.56
C LEU A 43 14.18 -1.48 -8.26
N SER A 44 14.84 -2.64 -8.25
CA SER A 44 14.17 -3.93 -8.03
C SER A 44 14.25 -4.33 -6.56
N LEU A 45 13.12 -4.79 -6.00
CA LEU A 45 13.13 -5.49 -4.70
C LEU A 45 13.83 -6.84 -4.77
N VAL A 46 13.95 -7.42 -5.96
CA VAL A 46 14.52 -8.75 -6.20
C VAL A 46 15.51 -8.72 -7.37
N PRO A 47 16.70 -8.13 -7.18
CA PRO A 47 17.66 -7.89 -8.28
C PRO A 47 18.26 -9.18 -8.89
N ASN A 48 18.11 -10.32 -8.21
CA ASN A 48 18.65 -11.62 -8.63
C ASN A 48 17.58 -12.59 -9.13
N LEU A 49 16.37 -12.11 -9.46
CA LEU A 49 15.29 -12.96 -9.95
C LEU A 49 15.66 -13.64 -11.27
N VAL A 50 15.48 -14.96 -11.31
CA VAL A 50 15.55 -15.74 -12.54
C VAL A 50 14.14 -16.25 -12.90
N LEU A 51 13.64 -15.84 -14.06
CA LEU A 51 12.33 -16.29 -14.54
C LEU A 51 12.41 -17.73 -15.07
N PRO A 52 11.47 -18.62 -14.69
CA PRO A 52 11.39 -19.95 -15.28
C PRO A 52 11.21 -19.91 -16.81
N LEU A 53 11.88 -20.80 -17.55
CA LEU A 53 11.98 -20.80 -19.02
C LEU A 53 10.63 -20.96 -19.78
N LYS A 54 9.53 -21.24 -19.08
CA LYS A 54 8.16 -21.36 -19.64
C LYS A 54 7.14 -20.57 -18.84
N PHE A 55 7.58 -19.54 -18.12
CA PHE A 55 6.71 -18.76 -17.28
C PHE A 55 5.70 -17.99 -18.14
N LYS A 56 4.40 -18.26 -17.91
CA LYS A 56 3.32 -17.44 -18.44
C LYS A 56 3.03 -16.36 -17.42
N THR A 57 3.14 -15.10 -17.81
CA THR A 57 2.73 -13.96 -16.99
C THR A 57 1.27 -14.11 -16.58
N PRO A 58 0.97 -14.25 -15.27
CA PRO A 58 -0.41 -14.29 -14.80
C PRO A 58 -1.05 -12.92 -14.96
N GLU A 59 -2.35 -12.93 -15.24
CA GLU A 59 -3.16 -11.71 -15.18
C GLU A 59 -3.81 -11.59 -13.81
N PHE A 60 -3.69 -10.40 -13.23
CA PHE A 60 -4.18 -10.07 -11.90
C PHE A 60 -5.26 -9.01 -11.95
N GLU A 61 -6.27 -9.17 -11.09
CA GLU A 61 -7.12 -8.05 -10.71
C GLU A 61 -6.26 -7.02 -9.96
N LYS A 62 -6.40 -5.74 -10.32
CA LYS A 62 -5.53 -4.68 -9.81
C LYS A 62 -6.08 -4.12 -8.51
N TYR A 63 -5.26 -4.09 -7.47
CA TYR A 63 -5.56 -3.45 -6.19
C TYR A 63 -5.21 -1.97 -6.22
N ASN A 64 -6.22 -1.13 -5.96
CA ASN A 64 -6.11 0.34 -5.97
C ASN A 64 -6.03 0.95 -4.56
N GLY A 65 -6.04 0.14 -3.51
CA GLY A 65 -6.06 0.62 -2.12
C GLY A 65 -7.43 0.70 -1.45
N THR A 66 -8.53 0.33 -2.13
CA THR A 66 -9.89 0.51 -1.58
C THR A 66 -10.63 -0.78 -1.26
N SER A 67 -10.22 -1.92 -1.81
CA SER A 67 -10.82 -3.22 -1.52
C SER A 67 -10.16 -3.90 -0.30
N CYS A 68 -10.71 -5.03 0.14
CA CYS A 68 -10.17 -5.79 1.26
C CYS A 68 -8.75 -6.31 0.93
N PRO A 69 -7.71 -5.94 1.70
CA PRO A 69 -6.33 -6.35 1.41
C PRO A 69 -6.12 -7.86 1.58
N GLU A 70 -6.81 -8.50 2.54
CA GLU A 70 -6.73 -9.94 2.77
C GLU A 70 -7.29 -10.76 1.59
N ALA A 71 -8.43 -10.32 1.04
CA ALA A 71 -9.02 -10.92 -0.14
C ALA A 71 -8.09 -10.80 -1.36
N HIS A 72 -7.40 -9.65 -1.49
CA HIS A 72 -6.43 -9.43 -2.56
C HIS A 72 -5.23 -10.39 -2.46
N ILE A 73 -4.60 -10.50 -1.29
CA ILE A 73 -3.50 -11.45 -1.05
C ILE A 73 -3.95 -12.88 -1.37
N THR A 74 -5.14 -13.27 -0.93
CA THR A 74 -5.68 -14.61 -1.17
C THR A 74 -5.87 -14.89 -2.66
N MET A 75 -6.41 -13.94 -3.42
CA MET A 75 -6.61 -14.08 -4.86
C MET A 75 -5.27 -14.13 -5.61
N PHE A 76 -4.31 -13.28 -5.22
CA PHE A 76 -2.96 -13.27 -5.76
C PHE A 76 -2.29 -14.65 -5.61
N TYR A 77 -2.33 -15.22 -4.40
CA TYR A 77 -1.78 -16.55 -4.14
C TYR A 77 -2.44 -17.66 -4.96
N ARG A 78 -3.77 -17.62 -5.14
CA ARG A 78 -4.47 -18.57 -6.01
C ARG A 78 -3.98 -18.49 -7.45
N ARG A 79 -3.69 -17.28 -7.95
CA ARG A 79 -3.09 -17.07 -9.27
C ARG A 79 -1.66 -17.58 -9.36
N MET A 80 -0.90 -17.43 -8.26
CA MET A 80 0.50 -17.83 -8.14
C MET A 80 0.71 -19.25 -7.57
N THR A 81 -0.33 -20.08 -7.48
CA THR A 81 -0.29 -21.37 -6.76
C THR A 81 0.85 -22.30 -7.20
N GLY A 82 1.21 -22.33 -8.48
CA GLY A 82 2.33 -23.14 -8.98
C GLY A 82 3.73 -22.63 -8.57
N TYR A 83 3.81 -21.46 -7.94
CA TYR A 83 5.03 -20.75 -7.61
C TYR A 83 5.05 -20.23 -6.16
N VAL A 84 4.16 -20.72 -5.30
CA VAL A 84 4.02 -20.27 -3.90
C VAL A 84 5.30 -20.36 -3.07
N ASN A 85 6.24 -21.22 -3.47
CA ASN A 85 7.52 -21.43 -2.79
C ASN A 85 8.67 -20.58 -3.38
N ASN A 86 8.37 -19.66 -4.30
CA ASN A 86 9.36 -18.76 -4.91
C ASN A 86 9.07 -17.31 -4.52
N ASP A 87 9.57 -16.92 -3.35
CA ASP A 87 9.41 -15.58 -2.79
C ASP A 87 9.81 -14.47 -3.75
N GLN A 88 10.92 -14.64 -4.48
CA GLN A 88 11.38 -13.60 -5.40
C GLN A 88 10.37 -13.36 -6.52
N LEU A 89 9.79 -14.45 -7.04
CA LEU A 89 8.77 -14.38 -8.09
C LEU A 89 7.46 -13.78 -7.54
N LEU A 90 7.07 -14.15 -6.32
CA LEU A 90 5.89 -13.57 -5.67
C LEU A 90 6.06 -12.06 -5.45
N ILE A 91 7.21 -11.62 -4.90
CA ILE A 91 7.52 -10.21 -4.71
C ILE A 91 7.48 -9.47 -6.06
N HIS A 92 8.17 -10.00 -7.07
CA HIS A 92 8.22 -9.38 -8.40
C HIS A 92 6.85 -9.20 -9.03
N TYR A 93 6.01 -10.23 -9.04
CA TYR A 93 4.70 -10.16 -9.69
C TYR A 93 3.64 -9.46 -8.84
N PHE A 94 3.89 -9.27 -7.54
CA PHE A 94 2.95 -8.52 -6.72
C PHE A 94 2.78 -7.09 -7.22
N GLN A 95 3.85 -6.45 -7.71
CA GLN A 95 3.76 -5.10 -8.28
C GLN A 95 2.77 -5.03 -9.46
N ASP A 96 2.67 -6.11 -10.25
CA ASP A 96 1.72 -6.24 -11.37
C ASP A 96 0.29 -6.47 -10.89
N SER A 97 0.07 -6.74 -9.61
CA SER A 97 -1.27 -6.80 -9.03
C SER A 97 -1.75 -5.44 -8.48
N LEU A 98 -0.94 -4.38 -8.56
CA LEU A 98 -1.24 -3.08 -7.96
C LEU A 98 -1.50 -1.99 -9.02
N ILE A 99 -2.28 -0.98 -8.63
CA ILE A 99 -2.49 0.24 -9.43
C ILE A 99 -2.55 1.48 -8.54
N GLY A 100 -2.20 2.65 -9.10
CA GLY A 100 -2.42 3.94 -8.47
C GLY A 100 -1.62 4.11 -7.18
N SER A 101 -2.30 4.38 -6.06
CA SER A 101 -1.65 4.60 -4.76
C SER A 101 -0.91 3.36 -4.25
N ALA A 102 -1.40 2.15 -4.57
CA ALA A 102 -0.76 0.90 -4.18
C ALA A 102 0.56 0.67 -4.90
N THR A 103 0.64 0.95 -6.20
CA THR A 103 1.90 0.91 -6.95
C THR A 103 2.90 1.93 -6.40
N LYS A 104 2.45 3.15 -6.07
CA LYS A 104 3.32 4.17 -5.47
C LYS A 104 3.89 3.73 -4.12
N TRP A 105 3.08 3.09 -3.28
CA TRP A 105 3.54 2.51 -2.01
C TRP A 105 4.58 1.42 -2.24
N TYR A 106 4.34 0.49 -3.17
CA TYR A 106 5.29 -0.58 -3.48
C TYR A 106 6.65 -0.04 -3.93
N ASN A 107 6.66 0.98 -4.79
CA ASN A 107 7.89 1.59 -5.29
C ASN A 107 8.72 2.34 -4.23
N GLN A 108 8.16 2.57 -3.03
CA GLN A 108 8.87 3.17 -1.89
C GLN A 108 9.49 2.11 -0.97
N LEU A 109 9.22 0.83 -1.21
CA LEU A 109 9.82 -0.26 -0.45
C LEU A 109 11.31 -0.38 -0.79
N SER A 110 12.08 -0.87 0.17
CA SER A 110 13.50 -1.12 0.01
C SER A 110 13.76 -2.61 0.12
N HIS A 111 14.60 -3.15 -0.77
CA HIS A 111 15.04 -4.55 -0.73
C HIS A 111 15.70 -4.90 0.60
N ALA A 112 16.31 -3.94 1.31
CA ALA A 112 16.89 -4.18 2.63
C ALA A 112 15.85 -4.56 3.70
N LYS A 113 14.59 -4.16 3.50
CA LYS A 113 13.48 -4.41 4.43
C LYS A 113 12.58 -5.57 3.99
N ILE A 114 12.53 -5.87 2.70
CA ILE A 114 11.68 -6.91 2.12
C ILE A 114 12.58 -8.01 1.57
N ASN A 115 12.84 -9.04 2.38
CA ASN A 115 13.70 -10.16 2.01
C ASN A 115 12.89 -11.42 1.66
N SER A 116 11.65 -11.48 2.10
CA SER A 116 10.73 -12.59 1.88
C SER A 116 9.36 -12.09 1.44
N TRP A 117 8.57 -13.01 0.87
CA TRP A 117 7.17 -12.72 0.60
C TRP A 117 6.39 -12.40 1.89
N LYS A 118 6.73 -13.06 3.01
CA LYS A 118 6.13 -12.79 4.32
C LYS A 118 6.29 -11.32 4.73
N ASP A 119 7.50 -10.77 4.55
CA ASP A 119 7.79 -9.36 4.86
C ASP A 119 6.91 -8.41 4.04
N LEU A 120 6.78 -8.69 2.73
CA LEU A 120 5.96 -7.89 1.82
C LEU A 120 4.47 -7.95 2.20
N ALA A 121 3.94 -9.15 2.43
CA ALA A 121 2.55 -9.36 2.79
C ALA A 121 2.19 -8.67 4.12
N GLN A 122 3.08 -8.74 5.12
CA GLN A 122 2.89 -8.05 6.39
C GLN A 122 2.94 -6.53 6.24
N ALA A 123 3.89 -6.00 5.47
CA ALA A 123 3.98 -4.57 5.19
C ALA A 123 2.72 -4.07 4.44
N PHE A 124 2.23 -4.85 3.47
CA PHE A 124 1.00 -4.54 2.74
C PHE A 124 -0.22 -4.53 3.66
N MET A 125 -0.39 -5.56 4.49
CA MET A 125 -1.49 -5.63 5.45
C MET A 125 -1.46 -4.44 6.41
N LYS A 126 -0.28 -4.10 6.96
CA LYS A 126 -0.12 -2.93 7.83
C LYS A 126 -0.45 -1.61 7.14
N GLN A 127 -0.14 -1.48 5.85
CA GLN A 127 -0.43 -0.27 5.08
C GLN A 127 -1.94 -0.09 4.82
N TYR A 128 -2.65 -1.18 4.53
CA TYR A 128 -4.03 -1.16 4.04
C TYR A 128 -5.08 -1.72 5.02
N SER A 129 -4.69 -2.14 6.23
CA SER A 129 -5.59 -2.63 7.29
C SER A 129 -6.60 -1.58 7.76
N ASN A 130 -6.35 -0.29 7.52
CA ASN A 130 -7.30 0.76 7.92
C ASN A 130 -8.58 0.79 7.06
N VAL A 131 -8.60 0.08 5.92
CA VAL A 131 -9.80 -0.06 5.09
C VAL A 131 -10.82 -1.02 5.72
N THR A 132 -10.34 -1.99 6.50
CA THR A 132 -11.22 -2.92 7.22
C THR A 132 -11.92 -2.28 8.42
N ASP A 133 -11.27 -1.35 9.13
CA ASP A 133 -11.92 -0.64 10.25
C ASP A 133 -13.07 0.26 9.78
N MET A 134 -12.91 0.99 8.67
CA MET A 134 -13.99 1.86 8.16
C MET A 134 -15.20 1.08 7.62
N THR A 135 -15.00 -0.13 7.06
CA THR A 135 -16.10 -0.96 6.57
C THR A 135 -16.82 -1.67 7.71
N TYR A 136 -16.09 -2.13 8.73
CA TYR A 136 -16.68 -2.66 9.95
C TYR A 136 -17.43 -1.59 10.74
N ASP A 137 -16.88 -0.38 10.86
CA ASP A 137 -17.56 0.75 11.49
C ASP A 137 -18.84 1.11 10.74
N ARG A 138 -18.83 1.14 9.41
CA ARG A 138 -20.03 1.46 8.63
C ARG A 138 -21.12 0.40 8.77
N ILE A 139 -20.77 -0.88 8.72
CA ILE A 139 -21.71 -2.00 8.90
C ILE A 139 -22.22 -2.04 10.36
N THR A 140 -21.33 -1.84 11.33
CA THR A 140 -21.67 -1.77 12.76
C THR A 140 -22.60 -0.59 13.05
N LEU A 141 -22.31 0.60 12.50
CA LEU A 141 -23.16 1.78 12.61
C LEU A 141 -24.54 1.58 11.96
N GLN A 142 -24.60 0.96 10.77
CA GLN A 142 -25.87 0.64 10.12
C GLN A 142 -26.69 -0.37 10.94
N ASN A 143 -26.05 -1.41 11.48
CA ASN A 143 -26.69 -2.41 12.32
C ASN A 143 -27.17 -1.82 13.66
N MET A 144 -26.39 -0.93 14.27
CA MET A 144 -26.78 -0.19 15.48
C MET A 144 -27.99 0.73 15.22
N LYS A 145 -28.00 1.45 14.09
CA LYS A 145 -29.11 2.31 13.69
C LYS A 145 -30.39 1.51 13.42
N LYS A 146 -30.27 0.35 12.77
CA LYS A 146 -31.39 -0.56 12.52
C LYS A 146 -31.94 -1.13 13.83
N LYS A 147 -31.08 -1.57 14.75
CA LYS A 147 -31.46 -2.09 16.08
C LYS A 147 -32.14 -1.03 16.95
N GLN A 148 -31.74 0.24 16.87
CA GLN A 148 -32.46 1.34 17.52
C GLN A 148 -33.82 1.59 16.89
N SER A 149 -33.93 1.57 15.56
CA SER A 149 -35.21 1.76 14.86
C SER A 149 -36.22 0.63 15.11
N GLU A 150 -35.74 -0.59 15.32
CA GLU A 150 -36.58 -1.76 15.67
C GLU A 150 -37.02 -1.73 17.13
N LYS A 151 -36.14 -1.33 18.06
CA LYS A 151 -36.51 -1.11 19.47
C LYS A 151 -37.56 -0.01 19.64
N MET A 152 -37.58 1.00 18.78
CA MET A 152 -38.60 2.05 18.79
C MET A 152 -39.95 1.59 18.21
N LYS A 153 -39.99 0.50 17.43
CA LYS A 153 -41.22 -0.05 16.83
C LYS A 153 -41.77 -1.30 17.53
N GLY A 154 -40.99 -1.94 18.39
CA GLY A 154 -41.33 -3.24 18.99
C GLY A 154 -41.51 -3.18 20.50
N GLY A 155 -42.49 -2.42 21.00
CA GLY A 155 -43.03 -2.64 22.33
C GLY A 155 -43.99 -3.84 22.31
N GLY A 156 -43.48 -5.07 22.44
CA GLY A 156 -44.35 -6.26 22.52
C GLY A 156 -43.68 -7.63 22.31
N ASN A 157 -43.06 -8.16 23.38
CA ASN A 157 -42.99 -9.57 23.82
C ASN A 157 -42.29 -10.72 23.03
N THR A 158 -41.45 -11.43 23.80
CA THR A 158 -41.02 -12.86 23.84
C THR A 158 -40.15 -13.53 22.76
N ASN A 159 -38.92 -13.85 23.20
CA ASN A 159 -38.13 -15.10 23.11
C ASN A 159 -38.04 -15.89 21.80
N SER A 160 -36.82 -15.97 21.24
CA SER A 160 -36.18 -17.27 20.93
C SER A 160 -34.67 -17.07 20.73
N ALA A 161 -33.89 -18.00 21.27
CA ALA A 161 -32.45 -18.06 21.14
C ALA A 161 -32.06 -18.59 19.76
N THR A 162 -31.10 -17.93 19.10
CA THR A 162 -30.33 -18.52 18.00
C THR A 162 -28.90 -18.05 18.12
N SER A 163 -28.01 -18.99 18.44
CA SER A 163 -26.57 -18.84 18.34
C SER A 163 -26.19 -18.67 16.87
N SER A 164 -25.56 -17.56 16.52
CA SER A 164 -24.85 -17.42 15.25
C SER A 164 -23.36 -17.51 15.59
N GLY A 165 -22.71 -18.56 15.09
CA GLY A 165 -21.27 -18.77 15.26
C GLY A 165 -20.49 -17.61 14.68
N GLU A 166 -19.64 -17.03 15.51
CA GLU A 166 -18.57 -16.14 15.10
C GLU A 166 -17.53 -16.98 14.34
N GLY A 167 -17.34 -16.67 13.06
CA GLY A 167 -16.21 -17.20 12.31
C GLY A 167 -14.95 -16.49 12.78
N ASP A 168 -14.17 -17.19 13.61
CA ASP A 168 -12.96 -16.67 14.21
C ASP A 168 -11.90 -16.28 13.16
N ASN A 169 -11.58 -14.99 13.09
CA ASN A 169 -10.41 -14.42 12.39
C ASN A 169 -9.07 -15.06 12.80
N ASN A 170 -9.07 -15.86 13.88
CA ASN A 170 -7.94 -16.65 14.34
C ASN A 170 -7.58 -17.80 13.38
N THR A 171 -8.50 -18.22 12.51
CA THR A 171 -8.29 -19.34 11.59
C THR A 171 -7.39 -18.96 10.42
N PHE A 172 -7.52 -17.75 9.87
CA PHE A 172 -6.69 -17.31 8.74
C PHE A 172 -5.27 -16.97 9.18
N HIS A 173 -5.06 -16.34 10.34
CA HIS A 173 -3.71 -16.11 10.85
C HIS A 173 -2.95 -17.43 11.07
N LYS A 174 -3.63 -18.45 11.61
CA LYS A 174 -3.09 -19.80 11.74
C LYS A 174 -2.86 -20.49 10.39
N HIS A 175 -3.73 -20.27 9.40
CA HIS A 175 -3.59 -20.87 8.07
C HIS A 175 -2.48 -20.21 7.22
N PHE A 176 -2.34 -18.89 7.33
CA PHE A 176 -1.25 -18.11 6.74
C PHE A 176 0.09 -18.50 7.37
N GLU A 177 0.20 -18.58 8.70
CA GLU A 177 1.43 -19.07 9.36
C GLU A 177 1.72 -20.54 9.03
N SER A 178 0.70 -21.38 8.83
CA SER A 178 0.85 -22.80 8.46
C SER A 178 1.34 -23.05 7.04
N HIS A 179 1.20 -22.09 6.11
CA HIS A 179 1.67 -22.22 4.71
C HIS A 179 2.98 -21.45 4.47
N VAL A 180 3.57 -20.88 5.53
CA VAL A 180 4.82 -20.09 5.50
C VAL A 180 5.96 -20.84 6.22
N HIS A 181 5.86 -22.17 6.34
CA HIS A 181 6.90 -23.08 6.81
C HIS A 181 7.07 -24.23 5.81
#